data_AF-A0A255TK47-F1
#
_entry.id   AF-A0A255TK47-F1
#
_cell.length_a   1.000
_cell.length_b   1.000
_cell.length_c   1.000
_cell.angle_alpha   90.00
_cell.angle_beta   90.00
_cell.angle_gamma   90.00
#
_symmetry.space_group_name_H-M   'P 1'
#
loop_
_entity.id
_entity.type
_entity.pdbx_description
1 polymer ?
#
loop_
_entity_poly.entity_id
_entity_poly.type
_entity_poly.pdbx_seq_one_letter_code
_entity_poly.pdbx_strand_id
1 'polypeptide(L)'
;MRSLTIDEITILEKNRCQADDWTRISVAEDFSPETLYSVCFYGEVSLGVFDKQIMVEDGFLRHTGIRNATLRDVSIGDNCLIENIGNYISRYDIAEETIITNVGTIATTDGATFGQGNRVAVLNEAGKPNVLLYDSLTSQMASLMTRYAETDVERNAIMDIVAKHVAEHLPKRGTIGYRVKITNTREIVNTIVDDECEINGASSISETTLKGSQEASVFIGHDVICENSIVQPGASVVEGAKLSNCLVGEACHIGRGFSAESSLFFANSHMDNGEACAAVCGPFSASHHKASLLIGVEMSFYNAGSATNFSNHAYKMGPIHQGNLMRGAKTASGAHLLLPANIGPFSMCMGKIQSHPDTTLFPFSYVIGEGRETWLVPAINLATAGTWRDINKWPKRDKRPADGRKSIVNTDWLNPMVVKLALAGKDLLEKGLNEHPSADTITFDDFHITVKRTSAQRGMKLYEDFVMMFLAENLDDVSVPEDESVIFYPECSWADMGGLIIPLYEVSDLCNNILSGRINTLEGMEQRMAQLHSNYSFYKKAFAHHIALCIFDTDYLTADQLATLKAKGKDAKERWLEAIKCDAEKESKFCYVPEETYCNFVKLLDI
;
A
#
# COMPACT_ATOMS: atom_id res chain seq x y z
N MET A 1 -43.19 1.39 2.82
CA MET A 1 -43.19 2.76 3.37
C MET A 1 -44.59 3.31 3.20
N ARG A 2 -45.17 3.83 4.28
CA ARG A 2 -46.48 4.47 4.32
C ARG A 2 -46.37 5.86 4.94
N SER A 3 -47.40 6.69 4.79
CA SER A 3 -47.50 7.95 5.53
C SER A 3 -47.77 7.70 7.01
N LEU A 4 -47.40 8.67 7.85
CA LEU A 4 -47.80 8.71 9.25
C LEU A 4 -49.33 8.80 9.38
N THR A 5 -49.86 8.13 10.40
CA THR A 5 -51.24 8.29 10.85
C THR A 5 -51.36 9.48 11.80
N ILE A 6 -52.58 9.98 12.00
CA ILE A 6 -52.85 11.12 12.91
C ILE A 6 -52.46 10.79 14.36
N ASP A 7 -52.69 9.55 14.79
CA ASP A 7 -52.33 9.10 16.15
C ASP A 7 -50.81 9.08 16.33
N GLU A 8 -50.06 8.60 15.34
CA GLU A 8 -48.59 8.62 15.37
C GLU A 8 -48.04 10.05 15.41
N ILE A 9 -48.59 10.96 14.61
CA ILE A 9 -48.22 12.39 14.64
C ILE A 9 -48.46 12.97 16.03
N THR A 10 -49.60 12.66 16.66
CA THR A 10 -49.93 13.14 18.00
C THR A 10 -48.93 12.65 19.05
N ILE A 11 -48.48 11.39 18.96
CA ILE A 11 -47.45 10.84 19.85
C ILE A 11 -46.10 11.53 19.61
N LEU A 12 -45.70 11.74 18.36
CA LEU A 12 -44.47 12.44 18.00
C LEU A 12 -44.46 13.87 18.55
N GLU A 13 -45.55 14.63 18.37
CA GLU A 13 -45.69 15.99 18.92
C GLU A 13 -45.60 16.01 20.44
N LYS A 14 -46.24 15.04 21.12
CA LYS A 14 -46.14 14.88 22.58
C LYS A 14 -44.72 14.58 23.04
N ASN A 15 -43.96 13.83 22.24
CA ASN A 15 -42.54 13.55 22.45
C ASN A 15 -41.63 14.71 22.03
N ARG A 16 -42.20 15.88 21.71
CA ARG A 16 -41.53 17.12 21.28
C ARG A 16 -40.86 17.02 19.91
N CYS A 17 -41.31 16.09 19.08
CA CYS A 17 -40.91 16.07 17.67
C CYS A 17 -41.68 17.12 16.88
N GLN A 18 -41.05 17.64 15.83
CA GLN A 18 -41.58 18.67 14.95
C GLN A 18 -41.25 18.31 13.51
N ALA A 19 -42.13 18.66 12.57
CA ALA A 19 -41.85 18.57 11.13
C ALA A 19 -42.23 19.89 10.45
N ASP A 20 -41.50 20.26 9.40
CA ASP A 20 -41.91 21.34 8.49
C ASP A 20 -43.18 20.96 7.72
N ASP A 21 -43.30 19.69 7.33
CA ASP A 21 -44.46 19.10 6.67
C ASP A 21 -44.54 17.60 6.98
N TRP A 22 -45.48 17.20 7.85
CA TRP A 22 -45.69 15.79 8.22
C TRP A 22 -46.01 14.87 7.03
N THR A 23 -46.48 15.42 5.90
CA THR A 23 -46.79 14.63 4.69
C THR A 23 -45.55 14.13 3.95
N ARG A 24 -44.37 14.70 4.24
CA ARG A 24 -43.06 14.32 3.68
C ARG A 24 -42.31 13.29 4.54
N ILE A 25 -42.95 12.82 5.60
CA ILE A 25 -42.41 11.80 6.49
C ILE A 25 -43.06 10.47 6.14
N SER A 26 -42.24 9.51 5.73
CA SER A 26 -42.66 8.15 5.44
C SER A 26 -42.04 7.18 6.45
N VAL A 27 -42.80 6.15 6.82
CA VAL A 27 -42.40 5.19 7.84
C VAL A 27 -42.62 3.75 7.37
N ALA A 28 -41.93 2.79 7.98
CA ALA A 28 -42.17 1.36 7.78
C ALA A 28 -43.62 0.98 8.18
N GLU A 29 -44.13 -0.16 7.69
CA GLU A 29 -45.50 -0.58 8.00
C GLU A 29 -45.72 -0.73 9.52
N ASP A 30 -44.78 -1.41 10.18
CA ASP A 30 -44.79 -1.71 11.62
C ASP A 30 -44.09 -0.64 12.48
N PHE A 31 -43.99 0.60 11.97
CA PHE A 31 -43.37 1.70 12.70
C PHE A 31 -44.10 2.03 14.01
N SER A 32 -43.32 2.38 15.04
CA SER A 32 -43.82 2.87 16.34
C SER A 32 -43.12 4.17 16.72
N PRO A 33 -43.86 5.25 17.05
CA PRO A 33 -43.29 6.56 17.38
C PRO A 33 -42.73 6.66 18.81
N GLU A 34 -42.92 5.64 19.66
CA GLU A 34 -42.68 5.69 21.11
C GLU A 34 -41.23 5.92 21.52
N THR A 35 -40.28 5.66 20.63
CA THR A 35 -38.84 5.73 20.89
C THR A 35 -38.19 6.99 20.31
N LEU A 36 -38.97 7.84 19.66
CA LEU A 36 -38.53 9.10 19.05
C LEU A 36 -38.85 10.28 19.98
N TYR A 37 -37.83 11.08 20.34
CA TYR A 37 -37.97 12.21 21.27
C TYR A 37 -37.18 13.43 20.83
N SER A 38 -37.81 14.60 20.84
CA SER A 38 -37.17 15.88 20.49
C SER A 38 -36.45 15.83 19.13
N VAL A 39 -37.15 15.35 18.10
CA VAL A 39 -36.62 15.23 16.72
C VAL A 39 -37.25 16.28 15.82
N CYS A 40 -36.44 17.04 15.09
CA CYS A 40 -36.91 17.99 14.09
C CYS A 40 -36.70 17.42 12.67
N PHE A 41 -37.77 17.29 11.90
CA PHE A 41 -37.76 16.78 10.54
C PHE A 41 -37.92 17.90 9.52
N TYR A 42 -37.13 17.84 8.45
CA TYR A 42 -37.17 18.77 7.33
C TYR A 42 -37.06 18.03 6.01
N GLY A 43 -37.85 18.43 5.01
CA GLY A 43 -37.81 17.80 3.69
C GLY A 43 -38.27 16.33 3.72
N GLU A 44 -37.68 15.49 2.88
CA GLU A 44 -38.11 14.10 2.72
C GLU A 44 -37.41 13.18 3.74
N VAL A 45 -38.18 12.59 4.67
CA VAL A 45 -37.61 11.70 5.69
C VAL A 45 -38.27 10.32 5.64
N SER A 46 -37.46 9.29 5.61
CA SER A 46 -37.88 7.88 5.64
C SER A 46 -37.35 7.20 6.90
N LEU A 47 -38.22 6.55 7.67
CA LEU A 47 -37.87 5.89 8.94
C LEU A 47 -38.25 4.40 8.96
N GLY A 48 -37.31 3.56 9.35
CA GLY A 48 -37.49 2.13 9.62
C GLY A 48 -38.20 1.84 10.96
N VAL A 49 -38.14 0.59 11.42
CA VAL A 49 -38.66 0.18 12.74
C VAL A 49 -37.64 0.41 13.86
N PHE A 50 -38.10 0.59 15.10
CA PHE A 50 -37.24 0.80 16.28
C PHE A 50 -37.72 -0.04 17.46
N ASP A 51 -37.51 -1.36 17.41
CA ASP A 51 -38.08 -2.34 18.35
C ASP A 51 -37.03 -3.22 19.05
N LYS A 52 -35.75 -3.10 18.68
CA LYS A 52 -34.65 -3.84 19.30
C LYS A 52 -33.94 -3.06 20.41
N GLN A 53 -33.17 -3.81 21.20
CA GLN A 53 -32.05 -3.27 21.95
C GLN A 53 -30.76 -3.67 21.26
N ILE A 54 -29.83 -2.71 21.11
CA ILE A 54 -28.52 -2.93 20.50
C ILE A 54 -27.40 -2.67 21.52
N MET A 55 -26.28 -3.35 21.34
CA MET A 55 -25.10 -3.24 22.20
C MET A 55 -24.30 -2.00 21.82
N VAL A 56 -24.18 -1.04 22.74
CA VAL A 56 -23.41 0.18 22.52
C VAL A 56 -21.95 -0.01 22.95
N GLU A 57 -21.78 -0.70 24.07
CA GLU A 57 -20.50 -1.15 24.64
C GLU A 57 -20.72 -2.52 25.30
N ASP A 58 -19.63 -3.20 25.64
CA ASP A 58 -19.71 -4.53 26.23
C ASP A 58 -20.58 -4.54 27.51
N GLY A 59 -21.60 -5.39 27.52
CA GLY A 59 -22.58 -5.47 28.61
C GLY A 59 -23.58 -4.30 28.70
N PHE A 60 -23.53 -3.32 27.80
CA PHE A 60 -24.40 -2.14 27.83
C PHE A 60 -25.34 -2.08 26.61
N LEU A 61 -26.59 -2.48 26.83
CA LEU A 61 -27.66 -2.47 25.82
C LEU A 61 -28.50 -1.19 25.93
N ARG A 62 -28.87 -0.64 24.77
CA ARG A 62 -29.80 0.50 24.69
C ARG A 62 -30.89 0.23 23.66
N HIS A 63 -32.08 0.74 23.94
CA HIS A 63 -33.20 0.67 23.01
C HIS A 63 -32.95 1.58 21.81
N THR A 64 -33.16 1.04 20.60
CA THR A 64 -33.08 1.78 19.34
C THR A 64 -34.08 2.94 19.32
N GLY A 65 -33.85 3.94 18.46
CA GLY A 65 -34.65 5.15 18.39
C GLY A 65 -33.82 6.39 18.09
N ILE A 66 -34.52 7.53 17.96
CA ILE A 66 -33.91 8.81 17.58
C ILE A 66 -34.21 9.84 18.67
N ARG A 67 -33.18 10.46 19.26
CA ARG A 67 -33.34 11.38 20.39
C ARG A 67 -32.47 12.63 20.24
N ASN A 68 -33.05 13.81 20.37
CA ASN A 68 -32.33 15.09 20.24
C ASN A 68 -31.56 15.19 18.91
N ALA A 69 -32.30 15.21 17.79
CA ALA A 69 -31.71 15.24 16.46
C ALA A 69 -32.48 16.15 15.50
N THR A 70 -31.75 16.77 14.57
CA THR A 70 -32.34 17.45 13.41
C THR A 70 -32.00 16.67 12.16
N LEU A 71 -33.00 16.30 11.38
CA LEU A 71 -32.89 15.44 10.21
C LEU A 71 -33.43 16.16 8.97
N ARG A 72 -32.68 16.14 7.86
CA ARG A 72 -33.11 16.74 6.60
C ARG A 72 -32.78 15.90 5.37
N ASP A 73 -33.79 15.49 4.61
CA ASP A 73 -33.63 14.69 3.39
C ASP A 73 -32.87 13.38 3.64
N VAL A 74 -33.34 12.56 4.60
CA VAL A 74 -32.63 11.35 5.06
C VAL A 74 -33.50 10.09 4.94
N SER A 75 -32.83 8.95 4.74
CA SER A 75 -33.43 7.63 4.93
C SER A 75 -32.72 6.93 6.07
N ILE A 76 -33.46 6.44 7.06
CA ILE A 76 -32.92 5.74 8.23
C ILE A 76 -33.52 4.34 8.28
N GLY A 77 -32.67 3.33 8.20
CA GLY A 77 -33.03 1.92 8.26
C GLY A 77 -33.45 1.49 9.66
N ASP A 78 -33.85 0.23 9.73
CA ASP A 78 -34.35 -0.40 10.94
C ASP A 78 -33.32 -0.38 12.08
N ASN A 79 -33.81 -0.19 13.29
CA ASN A 79 -33.07 -0.42 14.51
C ASN A 79 -31.79 0.42 14.68
N CYS A 80 -31.77 1.62 14.09
CA CYS A 80 -30.73 2.60 14.36
C CYS A 80 -30.87 3.22 15.76
N LEU A 81 -29.74 3.61 16.35
CA LEU A 81 -29.68 4.46 17.54
C LEU A 81 -29.02 5.78 17.18
N ILE A 82 -29.82 6.85 17.06
CA ILE A 82 -29.33 8.18 16.68
C ILE A 82 -29.62 9.15 17.81
N GLU A 83 -28.58 9.67 18.46
CA GLU A 83 -28.75 10.53 19.63
C GLU A 83 -27.79 11.70 19.73
N ASN A 84 -28.30 12.83 20.22
CA ASN A 84 -27.51 14.01 20.53
C ASN A 84 -26.73 14.50 19.32
N ILE A 85 -27.46 14.83 18.27
CA ILE A 85 -26.91 15.47 17.08
C ILE A 85 -26.84 16.97 17.35
N GLY A 86 -25.62 17.52 17.41
CA GLY A 86 -25.37 18.90 17.82
C GLY A 86 -25.96 19.92 16.85
N ASN A 87 -25.86 19.65 15.54
CA ASN A 87 -26.42 20.48 14.48
C ASN A 87 -27.51 19.72 13.72
N TYR A 88 -27.13 18.91 12.72
CA TYR A 88 -28.06 18.15 11.89
C TYR A 88 -27.39 16.99 11.15
N ILE A 89 -28.21 16.02 10.73
CA ILE A 89 -27.89 15.03 9.69
C ILE A 89 -28.66 15.43 8.42
N SER A 90 -27.98 15.56 7.29
CA SER A 90 -28.64 15.96 6.04
C SER A 90 -28.14 15.25 4.79
N ARG A 91 -29.08 14.80 3.95
CA ARG A 91 -28.81 14.13 2.67
C ARG A 91 -27.95 12.89 2.87
N TYR A 92 -28.47 11.94 3.63
CA TYR A 92 -27.83 10.66 3.92
C TYR A 92 -28.83 9.52 3.85
N ASP A 93 -28.38 8.38 3.32
CA ASP A 93 -29.02 7.08 3.51
C ASP A 93 -28.24 6.31 4.59
N ILE A 94 -28.91 5.97 5.68
CA ILE A 94 -28.34 5.30 6.86
C ILE A 94 -28.97 3.92 6.94
N ALA A 95 -28.15 2.88 6.86
CA ALA A 95 -28.59 1.49 6.92
C ALA A 95 -28.86 1.04 8.36
N GLU A 96 -29.37 -0.19 8.47
CA GLU A 96 -29.90 -0.75 9.70
C GLU A 96 -28.84 -0.89 10.82
N GLU A 97 -29.32 -0.93 12.07
CA GLU A 97 -28.50 -1.19 13.27
C GLU A 97 -27.30 -0.26 13.46
N THR A 98 -27.34 0.92 12.82
CA THR A 98 -26.30 1.94 12.91
C THR A 98 -26.41 2.72 14.22
N ILE A 99 -25.26 3.01 14.84
CA ILE A 99 -25.15 3.85 16.05
C ILE A 99 -24.53 5.19 15.66
N ILE A 100 -25.26 6.30 15.85
CA ILE A 100 -24.75 7.66 15.67
C ILE A 100 -25.02 8.43 16.95
N THR A 101 -23.98 8.71 17.75
CA THR A 101 -24.18 9.39 19.05
C THR A 101 -23.17 10.50 19.30
N ASN A 102 -23.65 11.63 19.82
CA ASN A 102 -22.80 12.78 20.13
C ASN A 102 -21.99 13.24 18.90
N VAL A 103 -22.70 13.54 17.81
CA VAL A 103 -22.10 13.99 16.55
C VAL A 103 -22.56 15.40 16.23
N GLY A 104 -21.66 16.29 15.80
CA GLY A 104 -22.01 17.67 15.45
C GLY A 104 -22.84 17.74 14.17
N THR A 105 -22.19 17.61 13.02
CA THR A 105 -22.82 17.67 11.69
C THR A 105 -22.51 16.41 10.88
N ILE A 106 -23.51 15.86 10.20
CA ILE A 106 -23.34 14.89 9.11
C ILE A 106 -24.05 15.45 7.88
N ALA A 107 -23.34 15.77 6.80
CA ALA A 107 -23.97 16.43 5.65
C ALA A 107 -23.34 16.07 4.30
N THR A 108 -24.16 15.78 3.30
CA THR A 108 -23.69 15.72 1.91
C THR A 108 -24.01 17.03 1.22
N THR A 109 -23.18 17.56 0.32
CA THR A 109 -23.42 18.76 -0.50
C THR A 109 -23.57 18.41 -1.97
N ASP A 110 -24.13 19.33 -2.76
CA ASP A 110 -24.18 19.15 -4.21
C ASP A 110 -22.76 19.10 -4.78
N GLY A 111 -22.52 18.18 -5.71
CA GLY A 111 -21.20 17.97 -6.31
C GLY A 111 -20.19 17.23 -5.43
N ALA A 112 -20.62 16.62 -4.32
CA ALA A 112 -19.79 15.74 -3.50
C ALA A 112 -19.15 14.65 -4.36
N THR A 113 -17.84 14.41 -4.16
CA THR A 113 -17.12 13.33 -4.84
C THR A 113 -16.82 12.16 -3.91
N PHE A 114 -17.00 12.37 -2.60
CA PHE A 114 -16.73 11.36 -1.57
C PHE A 114 -15.28 10.88 -1.62
N GLY A 115 -14.35 11.73 -2.08
CA GLY A 115 -12.94 11.40 -2.26
C GLY A 115 -12.64 10.60 -3.53
N GLN A 116 -13.64 10.19 -4.31
CA GLN A 116 -13.48 9.40 -5.52
C GLN A 116 -13.42 10.27 -6.77
N GLY A 117 -12.65 9.85 -7.77
CA GLY A 117 -12.40 10.62 -8.99
C GLY A 117 -11.49 11.83 -8.80
N ASN A 118 -10.97 12.05 -7.58
CA ASN A 118 -10.06 13.14 -7.30
C ASN A 118 -8.65 12.80 -7.81
N ARG A 119 -8.00 13.79 -8.42
CA ARG A 119 -6.66 13.62 -8.99
C ARG A 119 -5.60 14.07 -8.00
N VAL A 120 -4.58 13.24 -7.79
CA VAL A 120 -3.48 13.49 -6.86
C VAL A 120 -2.15 13.53 -7.62
N ALA A 121 -1.28 14.47 -7.23
CA ALA A 121 0.07 14.58 -7.76
C ALA A 121 1.05 13.88 -6.80
N VAL A 122 1.49 12.68 -7.18
CA VAL A 122 2.51 11.93 -6.45
C VAL A 122 3.85 11.96 -7.16
N LEU A 123 4.93 11.74 -6.40
CA LEU A 123 6.35 11.80 -6.77
C LEU A 123 6.84 13.20 -7.13
N ASN A 124 6.16 13.88 -8.03
CA ASN A 124 6.42 15.26 -8.40
C ASN A 124 5.39 16.19 -7.74
N GLU A 125 5.77 16.80 -6.62
CA GLU A 125 4.91 17.69 -5.81
C GLU A 125 4.39 18.89 -6.61
N ALA A 126 5.25 19.50 -7.45
CA ALA A 126 4.85 20.59 -8.34
C ALA A 126 4.37 20.10 -9.72
N GLY A 127 4.14 18.80 -9.87
CA GLY A 127 3.77 18.14 -11.11
C GLY A 127 2.28 18.24 -11.43
N LYS A 128 1.91 17.75 -12.62
CA LYS A 128 0.50 17.50 -12.94
C LYS A 128 0.01 16.29 -12.12
N PRO A 129 -1.23 16.30 -11.63
CA PRO A 129 -1.84 15.12 -11.03
C PRO A 129 -1.75 13.90 -11.95
N ASN A 130 -1.22 12.79 -11.42
CA ASN A 130 -0.83 11.59 -12.16
C ASN A 130 -1.47 10.31 -11.61
N VAL A 131 -2.32 10.41 -10.58
CA VAL A 131 -3.15 9.30 -10.08
C VAL A 131 -4.59 9.78 -9.89
N LEU A 132 -5.56 8.93 -10.22
CA LEU A 132 -6.97 9.13 -9.91
C LEU A 132 -7.35 8.24 -8.72
N LEU A 133 -7.91 8.82 -7.65
CA LEU A 133 -8.39 8.07 -6.49
C LEU A 133 -9.74 7.41 -6.80
N TYR A 134 -9.89 6.15 -6.41
CA TYR A 134 -11.16 5.42 -6.43
C TYR A 134 -11.08 4.30 -5.38
N ASP A 135 -12.23 3.79 -4.95
CA ASP A 135 -12.33 2.98 -3.73
C ASP A 135 -11.50 1.68 -3.76
N SER A 136 -11.36 1.04 -4.92
CA SER A 136 -10.55 -0.17 -5.12
C SER A 136 -9.14 0.09 -5.67
N LEU A 137 -8.61 1.32 -5.59
CA LEU A 137 -7.28 1.67 -6.09
C LEU A 137 -6.19 0.75 -5.50
N THR A 138 -5.54 -0.04 -6.35
CA THR A 138 -4.44 -0.93 -5.98
C THR A 138 -3.08 -0.30 -6.31
N SER A 139 -2.01 -0.82 -5.70
CA SER A 139 -0.64 -0.41 -6.00
C SER A 139 -0.25 -0.70 -7.45
N GLN A 140 -0.81 -1.75 -8.06
CA GLN A 140 -0.60 -2.08 -9.47
C GLN A 140 -1.17 -1.00 -10.37
N MET A 141 -2.40 -0.57 -10.13
CA MET A 141 -3.06 0.48 -10.91
C MET A 141 -2.40 1.84 -10.72
N ALA A 142 -1.97 2.16 -9.50
CA ALA A 142 -1.16 3.36 -9.25
C ALA A 142 0.18 3.31 -9.99
N SER A 143 0.88 2.18 -9.96
CA SER A 143 2.13 2.00 -10.70
C SER A 143 1.93 2.11 -12.22
N LEU A 144 0.83 1.57 -12.74
CA LEU A 144 0.46 1.71 -14.15
C LEU A 144 0.28 3.19 -14.53
N MET A 145 -0.45 3.98 -13.72
CA MET A 145 -0.70 5.41 -13.98
C MET A 145 0.56 6.29 -13.83
N THR A 146 1.43 5.96 -12.88
CA THR A 146 2.59 6.79 -12.51
C THR A 146 3.86 6.46 -13.28
N ARG A 147 4.15 5.17 -13.48
CA ARG A 147 5.44 4.68 -13.98
C ARG A 147 5.38 4.14 -15.40
N TYR A 148 4.33 3.39 -15.73
CA TYR A 148 4.30 2.62 -16.98
C TYR A 148 3.43 3.26 -18.08
N ALA A 149 2.57 4.23 -17.74
CA ALA A 149 1.94 5.11 -18.71
C ALA A 149 2.92 6.26 -19.07
N GLU A 150 3.73 6.01 -20.10
CA GLU A 150 4.82 6.90 -20.52
C GLU A 150 4.28 8.19 -21.14
N THR A 151 3.17 8.10 -21.87
CA THR A 151 2.56 9.24 -22.57
C THR A 151 1.31 9.77 -21.85
N ASP A 152 1.02 11.06 -22.07
CA ASP A 152 -0.25 11.65 -21.61
C ASP A 152 -1.47 10.95 -22.23
N VAL A 153 -1.33 10.37 -23.43
CA VAL A 153 -2.39 9.60 -24.10
C VAL A 153 -2.70 8.31 -23.35
N GLU A 154 -1.68 7.51 -23.02
CA GLU A 154 -1.84 6.28 -22.23
C GLU A 154 -2.43 6.56 -20.86
N ARG A 155 -1.88 7.57 -20.17
CA ARG A 155 -2.33 7.92 -18.82
C ARG A 155 -3.79 8.36 -18.82
N ASN A 156 -4.19 9.21 -19.78
CA ASN A 156 -5.58 9.63 -19.91
C ASN A 156 -6.50 8.46 -20.27
N ALA A 157 -6.10 7.55 -21.16
CA ALA A 157 -6.91 6.38 -21.48
C ALA A 157 -7.22 5.51 -20.25
N ILE A 158 -6.23 5.28 -19.39
CA ILE A 158 -6.42 4.56 -18.12
C ILE A 158 -7.34 5.36 -17.19
N MET A 159 -7.06 6.65 -16.98
CA MET A 159 -7.84 7.51 -16.10
C MET A 159 -9.29 7.68 -16.56
N ASP A 160 -9.56 7.68 -17.86
CA ASP A 160 -10.91 7.82 -18.42
C ASP A 160 -11.76 6.57 -18.14
N ILE A 161 -11.16 5.37 -18.22
CA ILE A 161 -11.83 4.12 -17.84
C ILE A 161 -12.21 4.14 -16.35
N VAL A 162 -11.27 4.58 -15.49
CA VAL A 162 -11.52 4.69 -14.04
C VAL A 162 -12.57 5.76 -13.75
N ALA A 163 -12.47 6.94 -14.37
CA ALA A 163 -13.41 8.04 -14.18
C ALA A 163 -14.83 7.66 -14.59
N LYS A 164 -14.98 6.89 -15.68
CA LYS A 164 -16.27 6.33 -16.08
C LYS A 164 -16.82 5.38 -15.02
N HIS A 165 -15.99 4.47 -14.49
CA HIS A 165 -16.40 3.56 -13.43
C HIS A 165 -16.87 4.32 -12.18
N VAL A 166 -16.10 5.32 -11.72
CA VAL A 166 -16.47 6.16 -10.58
C VAL A 166 -17.82 6.87 -10.83
N ALA A 167 -18.00 7.49 -12.01
CA ALA A 167 -19.22 8.20 -12.34
C ALA A 167 -20.48 7.29 -12.38
N GLU A 168 -20.31 6.01 -12.73
CA GLU A 168 -21.39 5.03 -12.75
C GLU A 168 -21.80 4.53 -11.36
N HIS A 169 -20.91 4.61 -10.36
CA HIS A 169 -21.11 4.04 -9.02
C HIS A 169 -21.25 5.08 -7.91
N LEU A 170 -21.02 6.37 -8.20
CA LEU A 170 -21.09 7.42 -7.19
C LEU A 170 -22.55 7.63 -6.72
N PRO A 171 -22.81 7.56 -5.40
CA PRO A 171 -24.16 7.78 -4.89
C PRO A 171 -24.55 9.26 -4.99
N LYS A 172 -25.85 9.54 -5.08
CA LYS A 172 -26.38 10.92 -5.15
C LYS A 172 -26.32 11.65 -3.81
N ARG A 173 -26.25 10.90 -2.72
CA ARG A 173 -26.18 11.39 -1.34
C ARG A 173 -25.23 10.49 -0.56
N GLY A 174 -24.74 10.96 0.58
CA GLY A 174 -23.85 10.16 1.43
C GLY A 174 -24.53 8.92 1.96
N THR A 175 -23.74 7.89 2.23
CA THR A 175 -24.23 6.60 2.72
C THR A 175 -23.50 6.23 4.00
N ILE A 176 -24.25 5.66 4.94
CA ILE A 176 -23.73 5.02 6.14
C ILE A 176 -24.27 3.60 6.17
N GLY A 177 -23.35 2.63 6.10
CA GLY A 177 -23.63 1.20 5.97
C GLY A 177 -24.14 0.54 7.25
N TYR A 178 -24.39 -0.76 7.13
CA TYR A 178 -24.95 -1.59 8.18
C TYR A 178 -24.01 -1.69 9.39
N ARG A 179 -24.58 -1.62 10.61
CA ARG A 179 -23.83 -1.72 11.89
C ARG A 179 -22.64 -0.76 12.01
N VAL A 180 -22.67 0.37 11.31
CA VAL A 180 -21.66 1.41 11.49
C VAL A 180 -21.81 2.07 12.86
N LYS A 181 -20.69 2.42 13.49
CA LYS A 181 -20.65 3.14 14.76
C LYS A 181 -19.94 4.47 14.61
N ILE A 182 -20.68 5.57 14.76
CA ILE A 182 -20.15 6.94 14.73
C ILE A 182 -20.40 7.59 16.10
N THR A 183 -19.33 7.87 16.83
CA THR A 183 -19.42 8.45 18.17
C THR A 183 -18.47 9.64 18.35
N ASN A 184 -18.88 10.61 19.17
CA ASN A 184 -18.03 11.70 19.64
C ASN A 184 -17.33 12.51 18.53
N THR A 185 -17.96 12.62 17.35
CA THR A 185 -17.34 13.17 16.14
C THR A 185 -17.89 14.55 15.85
N ARG A 186 -17.02 15.53 15.55
CA ARG A 186 -17.51 16.91 15.36
C ARG A 186 -18.18 17.12 14.01
N GLU A 187 -17.59 16.60 12.94
CA GLU A 187 -18.06 16.87 11.58
C GLU A 187 -17.74 15.72 10.62
N ILE A 188 -18.74 15.34 9.83
CA ILE A 188 -18.62 14.42 8.70
C ILE A 188 -19.34 15.07 7.50
N VAL A 189 -18.60 15.32 6.41
CA VAL A 189 -19.13 15.96 5.22
C VAL A 189 -18.78 15.16 3.99
N ASN A 190 -19.71 14.96 3.06
CA ASN A 190 -19.45 14.30 1.77
C ASN A 190 -18.68 12.98 1.94
N THR A 191 -19.19 12.10 2.81
CA THR A 191 -18.50 10.86 3.18
C THR A 191 -19.36 9.64 2.94
N ILE A 192 -18.77 8.61 2.33
CA ILE A 192 -19.32 7.25 2.24
C ILE A 192 -18.68 6.44 3.37
N VAL A 193 -19.51 5.78 4.17
CA VAL A 193 -19.07 4.85 5.22
C VAL A 193 -19.71 3.51 4.95
N ASP A 194 -18.92 2.52 4.55
CA ASP A 194 -19.39 1.15 4.34
C ASP A 194 -19.67 0.44 5.67
N ASP A 195 -20.29 -0.73 5.56
CA ASP A 195 -20.69 -1.58 6.66
C ASP A 195 -19.57 -1.81 7.69
N GLU A 196 -19.97 -1.95 8.96
CA GLU A 196 -19.11 -2.32 10.10
C GLU A 196 -18.01 -1.33 10.45
N CYS A 197 -17.88 -0.22 9.74
CA CYS A 197 -16.88 0.80 10.06
C CYS A 197 -17.16 1.47 11.40
N GLU A 198 -16.10 1.91 12.08
CA GLU A 198 -16.19 2.68 13.31
C GLU A 198 -15.43 4.01 13.19
N ILE A 199 -16.11 5.09 13.57
CA ILE A 199 -15.58 6.44 13.68
C ILE A 199 -15.80 6.89 15.12
N ASN A 200 -14.73 7.12 15.87
CA ASN A 200 -14.82 7.49 17.27
C ASN A 200 -13.85 8.64 17.61
N GLY A 201 -14.41 9.81 17.90
CA GLY A 201 -13.64 10.97 18.33
C GLY A 201 -12.98 11.77 17.19
N ALA A 202 -13.38 11.55 15.93
CA ALA A 202 -12.78 12.26 14.80
C ALA A 202 -13.08 13.77 14.87
N SER A 203 -12.10 14.58 14.49
CA SER A 203 -12.27 16.04 14.46
C SER A 203 -12.97 16.51 13.19
N SER A 204 -12.59 16.00 12.02
CA SER A 204 -13.31 16.24 10.77
C SER A 204 -13.01 15.15 9.75
N ILE A 205 -14.04 14.68 9.06
CA ILE A 205 -13.92 13.78 7.91
C ILE A 205 -14.66 14.45 6.76
N SER A 206 -13.97 14.72 5.66
CA SER A 206 -14.57 15.40 4.51
C SER A 206 -14.12 14.81 3.20
N GLU A 207 -15.04 14.73 2.21
CA GLU A 207 -14.75 14.18 0.88
C GLU A 207 -14.00 12.84 0.98
N THR A 208 -14.59 11.88 1.69
CA THR A 208 -13.89 10.64 2.04
C THR A 208 -14.73 9.41 1.78
N THR A 209 -14.10 8.33 1.34
CA THR A 209 -14.73 7.00 1.28
C THR A 209 -14.03 6.08 2.28
N LEU A 210 -14.79 5.52 3.22
CA LEU A 210 -14.34 4.47 4.15
C LEU A 210 -14.92 3.13 3.69
N LYS A 211 -14.06 2.26 3.15
CA LYS A 211 -14.43 0.93 2.67
C LYS A 211 -14.14 -0.11 3.75
N GLY A 212 -15.18 -0.57 4.42
CA GLY A 212 -15.14 -1.66 5.40
C GLY A 212 -15.81 -2.92 4.89
N SER A 213 -15.56 -4.02 5.58
CA SER A 213 -16.34 -5.25 5.49
C SER A 213 -16.43 -5.91 6.86
N GLN A 214 -17.25 -6.95 6.99
CA GLN A 214 -17.36 -7.73 8.22
C GLN A 214 -16.03 -8.33 8.69
N GLU A 215 -15.19 -8.76 7.77
CA GLU A 215 -13.88 -9.35 8.05
C GLU A 215 -12.77 -8.30 8.15
N ALA A 216 -12.99 -7.08 7.65
CA ALA A 216 -12.01 -6.01 7.56
C ALA A 216 -12.64 -4.62 7.71
N SER A 217 -13.12 -4.33 8.92
CA SER A 217 -13.64 -3.00 9.28
C SER A 217 -12.56 -1.91 9.24
N VAL A 218 -12.98 -0.70 8.88
CA VAL A 218 -12.14 0.52 8.98
C VAL A 218 -12.40 1.21 10.30
N PHE A 219 -11.31 1.65 10.94
CA PHE A 219 -11.37 2.41 12.19
C PHE A 219 -10.76 3.81 12.05
N ILE A 220 -11.56 4.85 12.30
CA ILE A 220 -11.12 6.24 12.42
C ILE A 220 -11.20 6.68 13.89
N GLY A 221 -10.05 7.00 14.46
CA GLY A 221 -9.92 7.31 15.89
C GLY A 221 -9.93 8.80 16.24
N HIS A 222 -9.58 9.05 17.50
CA HIS A 222 -9.59 10.38 18.10
C HIS A 222 -8.70 11.40 17.39
N ASP A 223 -9.21 12.63 17.30
CA ASP A 223 -8.54 13.83 16.78
C ASP A 223 -8.06 13.73 15.33
N VAL A 224 -8.53 12.74 14.57
CA VAL A 224 -8.21 12.59 13.15
C VAL A 224 -8.85 13.71 12.33
N ILE A 225 -8.07 14.21 11.37
CA ILE A 225 -8.55 15.06 10.27
C ILE A 225 -8.25 14.31 8.97
N CYS A 226 -9.29 13.97 8.21
CA CYS A 226 -9.16 13.21 6.97
C CYS A 226 -9.95 13.91 5.86
N GLU A 227 -9.27 14.41 4.85
CA GLU A 227 -9.84 15.21 3.79
C GLU A 227 -9.46 14.65 2.41
N ASN A 228 -10.42 14.63 1.49
CA ASN A 228 -10.19 14.17 0.11
C ASN A 228 -9.41 12.84 0.05
N SER A 229 -9.93 11.80 0.69
CA SER A 229 -9.15 10.58 0.90
C SER A 229 -9.98 9.31 0.77
N ILE A 230 -9.30 8.20 0.56
CA ILE A 230 -9.91 6.86 0.52
C ILE A 230 -9.22 5.99 1.55
N VAL A 231 -10.01 5.32 2.39
CA VAL A 231 -9.53 4.39 3.42
C VAL A 231 -10.11 3.01 3.13
N GLN A 232 -9.24 2.03 2.90
CA GLN A 232 -9.57 0.69 2.42
C GLN A 232 -9.72 -0.34 3.56
N PRO A 233 -10.26 -1.54 3.27
CA PRO A 233 -10.62 -2.51 4.30
C PRO A 233 -9.49 -2.87 5.27
N GLY A 234 -9.85 -2.94 6.55
CA GLY A 234 -8.93 -3.29 7.64
C GLY A 234 -7.95 -2.18 8.04
N ALA A 235 -8.04 -1.01 7.41
CA ALA A 235 -7.16 0.11 7.74
C ALA A 235 -7.58 0.85 9.00
N SER A 236 -6.62 1.50 9.65
CA SER A 236 -6.83 2.35 10.82
C SER A 236 -6.13 3.69 10.67
N VAL A 237 -6.86 4.78 10.93
CA VAL A 237 -6.32 6.14 11.00
C VAL A 237 -6.64 6.67 12.38
N VAL A 238 -5.64 6.96 13.20
CA VAL A 238 -5.82 7.14 14.65
C VAL A 238 -4.88 8.18 15.24
N GLU A 239 -5.08 8.49 16.53
CA GLU A 239 -4.12 9.21 17.38
C GLU A 239 -3.67 10.56 16.77
N GLY A 240 -4.64 11.35 16.27
CA GLY A 240 -4.39 12.69 15.74
C GLY A 240 -3.71 12.75 14.37
N ALA A 241 -3.72 11.66 13.59
CA ALA A 241 -3.25 11.66 12.21
C ALA A 241 -4.01 12.68 11.33
N LYS A 242 -3.31 13.28 10.36
CA LYS A 242 -3.85 14.31 9.46
C LYS A 242 -3.58 13.95 8.01
N LEU A 243 -4.62 13.75 7.22
CA LEU A 243 -4.52 13.29 5.84
C LEU A 243 -5.25 14.26 4.91
N SER A 244 -4.61 14.63 3.81
CA SER A 244 -5.24 15.35 2.71
C SER A 244 -4.79 14.75 1.37
N ASN A 245 -5.73 14.51 0.46
CA ASN A 245 -5.46 13.99 -0.88
C ASN A 245 -4.77 12.60 -0.85
N CYS A 246 -5.20 11.69 0.04
CA CYS A 246 -4.48 10.45 0.32
C CYS A 246 -5.26 9.16 0.00
N LEU A 247 -4.52 8.09 -0.25
CA LEU A 247 -5.04 6.71 -0.18
C LEU A 247 -4.42 6.01 1.04
N VAL A 248 -5.27 5.44 1.89
CA VAL A 248 -4.89 4.52 2.98
C VAL A 248 -5.37 3.13 2.61
N GLY A 249 -4.47 2.31 2.07
CA GLY A 249 -4.77 1.01 1.49
C GLY A 249 -5.09 -0.09 2.49
N GLU A 250 -5.41 -1.28 1.97
CA GLU A 250 -5.80 -2.46 2.76
C GLU A 250 -4.88 -2.72 3.98
N ALA A 251 -5.47 -2.90 5.16
CA ALA A 251 -4.76 -3.20 6.40
C ALA A 251 -3.62 -2.21 6.76
N CYS A 252 -3.68 -0.97 6.27
CA CYS A 252 -2.73 0.07 6.65
C CYS A 252 -3.00 0.62 8.05
N HIS A 253 -1.95 1.17 8.66
CA HIS A 253 -2.05 1.92 9.91
C HIS A 253 -1.41 3.29 9.74
N ILE A 254 -2.15 4.34 10.06
CA ILE A 254 -1.62 5.71 10.15
C ILE A 254 -1.97 6.29 11.52
N GLY A 255 -0.95 6.62 12.32
CA GLY A 255 -1.12 6.95 13.72
C GLY A 255 -0.13 7.98 14.27
N ARG A 256 -0.21 8.20 15.57
CA ARG A 256 0.76 8.98 16.37
C ARG A 256 1.06 10.37 15.79
N GLY A 257 0.04 11.07 15.31
CA GLY A 257 0.17 12.40 14.71
C GLY A 257 0.92 12.44 13.38
N PHE A 258 1.00 11.33 12.63
CA PHE A 258 1.54 11.32 11.28
C PHE A 258 0.71 12.25 10.37
N SER A 259 1.38 13.06 9.54
CA SER A 259 0.73 13.93 8.56
C SER A 259 1.05 13.48 7.13
N ALA A 260 0.06 13.50 6.26
CA ALA A 260 0.25 13.15 4.85
C ALA A 260 -0.51 14.09 3.92
N GLU A 261 0.17 14.48 2.85
CA GLU A 261 -0.38 15.28 1.77
C GLU A 261 -0.09 14.57 0.44
N SER A 262 -1.11 14.44 -0.41
CA SER A 262 -0.97 13.92 -1.77
C SER A 262 -0.15 12.62 -1.81
N SER A 263 -0.47 11.65 -0.95
CA SER A 263 0.36 10.46 -0.74
C SER A 263 -0.45 9.17 -0.72
N LEU A 264 0.14 8.08 -1.21
CA LEU A 264 -0.52 6.79 -1.34
C LEU A 264 0.19 5.77 -0.44
N PHE A 265 -0.59 5.10 0.41
CA PHE A 265 -0.12 4.04 1.29
C PHE A 265 -0.82 2.74 0.89
N PHE A 266 -0.08 1.71 0.51
CA PHE A 266 -0.63 0.45 0.04
C PHE A 266 -0.47 -0.67 1.06
N ALA A 267 -1.11 -1.81 0.77
CA ALA A 267 -1.28 -2.99 1.62
C ALA A 267 -0.26 -3.15 2.76
N ASN A 268 -0.76 -3.19 4.01
CA ASN A 268 0.04 -3.41 5.23
C ASN A 268 1.13 -2.36 5.51
N SER A 269 0.99 -1.14 5.00
CA SER A 269 1.90 -0.04 5.36
C SER A 269 1.60 0.47 6.78
N HIS A 270 2.64 0.92 7.48
CA HIS A 270 2.55 1.44 8.85
C HIS A 270 3.26 2.78 8.96
N MET A 271 2.52 3.84 9.25
CA MET A 271 3.03 5.21 9.33
C MET A 271 2.68 5.85 10.68
N ASP A 272 3.70 6.09 11.49
CA ASP A 272 3.63 6.81 12.75
C ASP A 272 4.64 7.96 12.75
N ASN A 273 4.37 9.01 13.54
CA ASN A 273 5.40 9.93 14.04
C ASN A 273 6.19 10.74 12.97
N GLY A 274 5.66 10.95 11.77
CA GLY A 274 6.39 11.59 10.67
C GLY A 274 5.48 12.28 9.66
N GLU A 275 6.05 12.60 8.50
CA GLU A 275 5.37 13.28 7.42
C GLU A 275 5.60 12.57 6.09
N ALA A 276 4.58 12.53 5.24
CA ALA A 276 4.69 12.17 3.83
C ALA A 276 4.10 13.25 2.92
N CYS A 277 4.77 13.55 1.81
CA CYS A 277 4.28 14.49 0.80
C CYS A 277 4.62 13.99 -0.60
N ALA A 278 3.63 13.88 -1.48
CA ALA A 278 3.84 13.35 -2.83
C ALA A 278 4.54 11.97 -2.82
N ALA A 279 4.26 11.11 -1.83
CA ALA A 279 4.93 9.82 -1.67
C ALA A 279 4.08 8.66 -2.18
N VAL A 280 4.74 7.64 -2.74
CA VAL A 280 4.12 6.36 -3.10
C VAL A 280 4.73 5.28 -2.22
N CYS A 281 4.02 4.93 -1.15
CA CYS A 281 4.39 3.89 -0.20
C CYS A 281 3.70 2.58 -0.60
N GLY A 282 4.36 1.78 -1.44
CA GLY A 282 3.95 0.44 -1.82
C GLY A 282 3.83 -0.51 -0.63
N PRO A 283 3.41 -1.78 -0.86
CA PRO A 283 3.11 -2.73 0.22
C PRO A 283 4.21 -2.85 1.27
N PHE A 284 3.83 -2.99 2.54
CA PHE A 284 4.75 -3.14 3.67
C PHE A 284 5.77 -1.99 3.85
N SER A 285 5.44 -0.77 3.45
CA SER A 285 6.25 0.40 3.76
C SER A 285 6.02 0.84 5.21
N ALA A 286 7.10 1.05 5.96
CA ALA A 286 7.03 1.35 7.38
C ALA A 286 7.85 2.58 7.77
N SER A 287 7.26 3.45 8.59
CA SER A 287 7.91 4.51 9.34
C SER A 287 7.31 4.59 10.74
N HIS A 288 8.08 4.24 11.78
CA HIS A 288 7.56 4.18 13.16
C HIS A 288 8.01 5.35 14.05
N HIS A 289 9.12 6.00 13.70
CA HIS A 289 9.86 6.86 14.61
C HIS A 289 9.84 8.32 14.17
N LYS A 290 9.91 9.25 15.15
CA LYS A 290 10.16 10.66 14.86
C LYS A 290 11.59 10.87 14.33
N ALA A 291 11.85 11.81 13.43
CA ALA A 291 10.94 12.63 12.63
C ALA A 291 11.21 12.33 11.14
N SER A 292 10.58 11.28 10.60
CA SER A 292 10.78 10.90 9.19
C SER A 292 10.05 11.87 8.25
N LEU A 293 10.69 12.29 7.16
CA LEU A 293 10.07 13.00 6.03
C LEU A 293 10.20 12.15 4.76
N LEU A 294 9.06 11.65 4.27
CA LEU A 294 8.91 10.83 3.07
C LEU A 294 8.36 11.70 1.93
N ILE A 295 9.24 12.33 1.16
CA ILE A 295 8.82 13.31 0.16
C ILE A 295 9.31 12.97 -1.25
N GLY A 296 8.40 13.02 -2.23
CA GLY A 296 8.71 12.81 -3.64
C GLY A 296 9.37 11.45 -3.94
N VAL A 297 8.96 10.40 -3.25
CA VAL A 297 9.67 9.11 -3.28
C VAL A 297 8.71 7.95 -3.47
N GLU A 298 9.10 7.01 -4.32
CA GLU A 298 8.46 5.69 -4.46
C GLU A 298 9.24 4.66 -3.64
N MET A 299 8.51 3.87 -2.87
CA MET A 299 9.07 2.86 -1.95
C MET A 299 8.20 1.62 -1.93
N SER A 300 8.77 0.45 -1.66
CA SER A 300 7.99 -0.77 -1.41
C SER A 300 8.76 -1.71 -0.50
N PHE A 301 8.05 -2.43 0.38
CA PHE A 301 8.65 -3.29 1.42
C PHE A 301 9.72 -2.56 2.24
N TYR A 302 9.51 -1.26 2.40
CA TYR A 302 10.50 -0.31 2.85
C TYR A 302 10.46 -0.15 4.37
N ASN A 303 11.61 0.11 4.97
CA ASN A 303 11.68 0.43 6.39
C ASN A 303 12.50 1.71 6.59
N ALA A 304 11.86 2.74 7.13
CA ALA A 304 12.47 3.99 7.50
C ALA A 304 13.19 3.87 8.84
N GLY A 305 14.49 4.16 8.85
CA GLY A 305 15.22 4.44 10.08
C GLY A 305 14.67 5.70 10.76
N SER A 306 14.91 5.84 12.06
CA SER A 306 14.52 7.08 12.75
C SER A 306 15.19 8.30 12.12
N ALA A 307 14.48 9.44 12.05
CA ALA A 307 14.98 10.67 11.44
C ALA A 307 15.46 10.49 9.98
N THR A 308 14.78 9.63 9.21
CA THR A 308 14.98 9.54 7.76
C THR A 308 14.48 10.81 7.08
N ASN A 309 15.25 11.36 6.14
CA ASN A 309 14.82 12.55 5.43
C ASN A 309 15.16 12.46 3.93
N PHE A 310 14.14 12.60 3.08
CA PHE A 310 14.32 12.80 1.66
C PHE A 310 14.22 14.29 1.32
N SER A 311 14.98 14.74 0.33
CA SER A 311 14.97 16.13 -0.12
C SER A 311 14.78 16.21 -1.63
N ASN A 312 13.60 16.64 -2.07
CA ASN A 312 13.24 16.89 -3.48
C ASN A 312 13.54 18.34 -3.94
N HIS A 313 13.90 19.23 -3.01
CA HIS A 313 14.23 20.63 -3.30
C HIS A 313 15.73 20.81 -3.60
N ALA A 314 16.10 20.85 -4.88
CA ALA A 314 17.47 21.24 -5.29
C ALA A 314 17.65 22.76 -5.48
N TYR A 315 16.71 23.58 -4.99
CA TYR A 315 16.71 25.05 -5.02
C TYR A 315 16.86 25.73 -6.39
N LYS A 316 16.58 25.01 -7.50
CA LYS A 316 16.67 25.54 -8.86
C LYS A 316 15.32 25.70 -9.56
N MET A 317 14.53 24.62 -9.59
CA MET A 317 13.29 24.53 -10.37
C MET A 317 12.08 24.12 -9.52
N GLY A 318 12.15 24.27 -8.20
CA GLY A 318 11.10 23.83 -7.26
C GLY A 318 11.20 22.36 -6.81
N PRO A 319 10.17 21.83 -6.14
CA PRO A 319 10.11 20.46 -5.62
C PRO A 319 9.70 19.45 -6.70
N ILE A 320 10.59 19.22 -7.67
CA ILE A 320 10.29 18.39 -8.84
C ILE A 320 11.06 17.07 -8.90
N HIS A 321 12.06 16.89 -8.04
CA HIS A 321 12.92 15.71 -8.09
C HIS A 321 12.30 14.56 -7.34
N GLN A 322 12.37 13.37 -7.93
CA GLN A 322 11.80 12.16 -7.36
C GLN A 322 12.86 11.09 -7.12
N GLY A 323 12.63 10.26 -6.11
CA GLY A 323 13.45 9.11 -5.77
C GLY A 323 12.71 7.81 -5.97
N ASN A 324 13.45 6.74 -6.25
CA ASN A 324 12.92 5.39 -6.28
C ASN A 324 13.78 4.51 -5.38
N LEU A 325 13.21 4.06 -4.26
CA LEU A 325 13.80 3.04 -3.40
C LEU A 325 13.07 1.73 -3.68
N MET A 326 13.72 0.89 -4.47
CA MET A 326 13.12 -0.37 -4.89
C MET A 326 12.84 -1.30 -3.69
N ARG A 327 11.94 -2.26 -3.93
CA ARG A 327 11.52 -3.29 -2.98
C ARG A 327 12.58 -3.68 -1.95
N GLY A 328 12.22 -3.59 -0.67
CA GLY A 328 13.04 -4.09 0.44
C GLY A 328 14.18 -3.15 0.82
N ALA A 329 14.36 -2.03 0.12
CA ALA A 329 15.33 -1.02 0.50
C ALA A 329 15.01 -0.43 1.87
N LYS A 330 16.04 0.09 2.54
CA LYS A 330 15.94 0.63 3.90
C LYS A 330 16.81 1.85 4.04
N THR A 331 16.46 2.67 5.02
CA THR A 331 17.31 3.75 5.49
C THR A 331 17.75 3.45 6.92
N ALA A 332 19.03 3.69 7.21
CA ALA A 332 19.51 3.68 8.57
C ALA A 332 19.00 4.92 9.32
N SER A 333 19.05 4.88 10.66
CA SER A 333 18.75 6.05 11.47
C SER A 333 19.62 7.25 11.07
N GLY A 334 18.99 8.41 10.88
CA GLY A 334 19.63 9.65 10.46
C GLY A 334 20.02 9.71 8.98
N ALA A 335 19.57 8.77 8.14
CA ALA A 335 19.85 8.81 6.71
C ALA A 335 19.18 10.02 6.05
N HIS A 336 19.92 10.68 5.17
CA HIS A 336 19.42 11.81 4.37
C HIS A 336 19.77 11.61 2.90
N LEU A 337 18.75 11.59 2.04
CA LEU A 337 18.92 11.37 0.60
C LEU A 337 18.47 12.60 -0.19
N LEU A 338 19.40 13.20 -0.94
CA LEU A 338 19.08 14.25 -1.90
C LEU A 338 18.60 13.62 -3.22
N LEU A 339 17.38 13.97 -3.65
CA LEU A 339 16.75 13.44 -4.85
C LEU A 339 17.15 14.26 -6.09
N PRO A 340 17.26 13.64 -7.28
CA PRO A 340 16.89 12.26 -7.59
C PRO A 340 17.89 11.22 -7.07
N ALA A 341 17.41 10.01 -6.77
CA ALA A 341 18.24 8.86 -6.41
C ALA A 341 17.48 7.57 -6.72
N ASN A 342 18.16 6.59 -7.31
CA ASN A 342 17.61 5.26 -7.60
C ASN A 342 18.35 4.22 -6.77
N ILE A 343 17.64 3.55 -5.87
CA ILE A 343 18.24 2.61 -4.91
C ILE A 343 17.80 1.19 -5.26
N GLY A 344 18.79 0.32 -5.49
CA GLY A 344 18.55 -1.07 -5.87
C GLY A 344 17.85 -1.90 -4.79
N PRO A 345 17.18 -3.01 -5.17
CA PRO A 345 16.36 -3.81 -4.25
C PRO A 345 17.13 -4.27 -3.01
N PHE A 346 16.47 -4.30 -1.87
CA PHE A 346 17.04 -4.77 -0.60
C PHE A 346 18.31 -4.02 -0.14
N SER A 347 18.58 -2.82 -0.64
CA SER A 347 19.77 -2.05 -0.27
C SER A 347 19.51 -1.20 0.98
N MET A 348 20.55 -0.96 1.77
CA MET A 348 20.49 -0.12 2.96
C MET A 348 21.25 1.20 2.73
N CYS A 349 20.56 2.32 2.86
CA CYS A 349 21.12 3.67 2.73
C CYS A 349 21.56 4.21 4.09
N MET A 350 22.79 4.72 4.17
CA MET A 350 23.40 5.18 5.41
C MET A 350 24.05 6.56 5.24
N GLY A 351 23.95 7.40 6.26
CA GLY A 351 24.54 8.72 6.26
C GLY A 351 23.84 9.71 5.32
N LYS A 352 24.58 10.73 4.89
CA LYS A 352 24.07 11.80 4.03
C LYS A 352 24.52 11.59 2.59
N ILE A 353 23.60 11.11 1.74
CA ILE A 353 23.85 10.81 0.33
C ILE A 353 23.48 12.04 -0.50
N GLN A 354 24.48 12.68 -1.11
CA GLN A 354 24.33 13.93 -1.87
C GLN A 354 24.62 13.78 -3.38
N SER A 355 25.11 12.62 -3.84
CA SER A 355 25.62 12.42 -5.21
C SER A 355 24.59 11.89 -6.21
N HIS A 356 23.30 11.88 -5.88
CA HIS A 356 22.23 11.36 -6.75
C HIS A 356 22.50 9.96 -7.33
N PRO A 357 22.82 8.95 -6.50
CA PRO A 357 23.29 7.66 -6.99
C PRO A 357 22.20 6.88 -7.76
N ASP A 358 22.63 6.14 -8.77
CA ASP A 358 21.83 5.07 -9.36
C ASP A 358 22.47 3.72 -9.03
N THR A 359 21.81 2.97 -8.14
CA THR A 359 22.27 1.65 -7.68
C THR A 359 21.31 0.54 -8.08
N THR A 360 20.43 0.79 -9.06
CA THR A 360 19.39 -0.13 -9.51
C THR A 360 19.96 -1.51 -9.86
N LEU A 361 21.12 -1.55 -10.52
CA LEU A 361 21.81 -2.77 -10.93
C LEU A 361 22.56 -3.49 -9.79
N PHE A 362 22.57 -2.94 -8.58
CA PHE A 362 23.33 -3.47 -7.45
C PHE A 362 22.41 -3.81 -6.28
N PRO A 363 21.58 -4.87 -6.38
CA PRO A 363 20.71 -5.28 -5.27
C PRO A 363 21.52 -5.69 -4.04
N PHE A 364 20.88 -5.64 -2.87
CA PHE A 364 21.44 -6.00 -1.57
C PHE A 364 22.70 -5.20 -1.20
N SER A 365 22.80 -3.94 -1.61
CA SER A 365 23.99 -3.14 -1.35
C SER A 365 23.89 -2.34 -0.06
N TYR A 366 25.02 -1.99 0.53
CA TYR A 366 25.08 -0.80 1.39
C TYR A 366 25.43 0.41 0.54
N VAL A 367 24.63 1.46 0.63
CA VAL A 367 24.81 2.75 -0.04
C VAL A 367 25.15 3.77 1.03
N ILE A 368 26.40 4.23 1.07
CA ILE A 368 26.94 4.98 2.20
C ILE A 368 27.38 6.36 1.72
N GLY A 369 26.74 7.40 2.24
CA GLY A 369 27.17 8.78 2.01
C GLY A 369 28.33 9.16 2.94
N GLU A 370 29.50 9.44 2.37
CA GLU A 370 30.69 9.90 3.09
C GLU A 370 31.25 11.18 2.46
N GLY A 371 31.05 12.31 3.12
CA GLY A 371 31.42 13.61 2.58
C GLY A 371 30.65 13.94 1.30
N ARG A 372 31.35 13.99 0.15
CA ARG A 372 30.76 14.22 -1.18
C ARG A 372 30.61 12.96 -2.00
N GLU A 373 31.16 11.84 -1.53
CA GLU A 373 31.17 10.58 -2.25
C GLU A 373 30.06 9.66 -1.74
N THR A 374 29.55 8.81 -2.63
CA THR A 374 28.67 7.71 -2.26
C THR A 374 29.42 6.41 -2.48
N TRP A 375 29.67 5.71 -1.39
CA TRP A 375 30.31 4.40 -1.41
C TRP A 375 29.28 3.30 -1.53
N LEU A 376 29.54 2.36 -2.43
CA LEU A 376 28.75 1.15 -2.57
C LEU A 376 29.53 -0.05 -2.03
N VAL A 377 28.88 -0.85 -1.19
CA VAL A 377 29.34 -2.20 -0.84
C VAL A 377 28.34 -3.19 -1.44
N PRO A 378 28.63 -3.72 -2.65
CA PRO A 378 27.68 -4.51 -3.41
C PRO A 378 27.36 -5.84 -2.74
N ALA A 379 26.11 -6.28 -2.86
CA ALA A 379 25.57 -7.56 -2.39
C ALA A 379 25.68 -7.86 -0.88
N ILE A 380 26.34 -7.02 -0.09
CA ILE A 380 26.67 -7.34 1.31
C ILE A 380 25.44 -7.56 2.18
N ASN A 381 24.34 -6.85 1.90
CA ASN A 381 23.11 -6.94 2.66
C ASN A 381 22.32 -8.23 2.41
N LEU A 382 22.76 -9.07 1.45
CA LEU A 382 22.15 -10.36 1.14
C LEU A 382 22.30 -11.32 2.32
N ALA A 383 23.48 -11.29 2.95
CA ALA A 383 23.89 -12.23 3.99
C ALA A 383 23.86 -11.60 5.39
N THR A 384 22.83 -10.79 5.69
CA THR A 384 22.67 -10.14 6.99
C THR A 384 21.47 -10.69 7.74
N ALA A 385 21.56 -10.73 9.08
CA ALA A 385 20.45 -11.14 9.94
C ALA A 385 19.23 -10.22 9.77
N GLY A 386 19.48 -8.93 9.53
CA GLY A 386 18.44 -7.92 9.28
C GLY A 386 17.61 -8.20 8.03
N THR A 387 18.26 -8.52 6.90
CA THR A 387 17.56 -8.87 5.66
C THR A 387 16.80 -10.17 5.80
N TRP A 388 17.44 -11.22 6.32
CA TRP A 388 16.79 -12.52 6.53
C TRP A 388 15.53 -12.40 7.39
N ARG A 389 15.59 -11.60 8.46
CA ARG A 389 14.44 -11.37 9.34
C ARG A 389 13.29 -10.67 8.62
N ASP A 390 13.60 -9.70 7.76
CA ASP A 390 12.57 -8.90 7.11
C ASP A 390 11.86 -9.65 5.98
N ILE A 391 12.59 -10.40 5.14
CA ILE A 391 11.98 -11.25 4.09
C ILE A 391 11.03 -12.31 4.67
N ASN A 392 11.34 -12.85 5.86
CA ASN A 392 10.53 -13.85 6.53
C ASN A 392 9.37 -13.27 7.36
N LYS A 393 9.32 -11.95 7.56
CA LYS A 393 8.25 -11.28 8.31
C LYS A 393 7.05 -10.94 7.43
N TRP A 394 7.24 -10.54 6.18
CA TRP A 394 6.15 -10.00 5.37
C TRP A 394 4.97 -10.96 5.20
N PRO A 395 5.16 -12.25 4.86
CA PRO A 395 4.02 -13.18 4.77
C PRO A 395 3.26 -13.32 6.09
N LYS A 396 3.97 -13.26 7.23
CA LYS A 396 3.41 -13.37 8.58
C LYS A 396 2.73 -12.09 9.06
N ARG A 397 3.00 -10.96 8.41
CA ARG A 397 2.50 -9.63 8.75
C ARG A 397 1.41 -9.17 7.79
N ASP A 398 1.05 -9.96 6.79
CA ASP A 398 -0.11 -9.66 5.95
C ASP A 398 -1.39 -9.85 6.77
N LYS A 399 -1.96 -8.74 7.22
CA LYS A 399 -3.15 -8.71 8.09
C LYS A 399 -4.45 -8.67 7.30
N ARG A 400 -4.38 -8.62 5.96
CA ARG A 400 -5.57 -8.60 5.12
C ARG A 400 -6.26 -9.96 5.21
N PRO A 401 -7.60 -10.02 5.34
CA PRO A 401 -8.34 -11.28 5.22
C PRO A 401 -7.99 -11.99 3.92
N ALA A 402 -8.05 -13.32 3.90
CA ALA A 402 -7.74 -14.08 2.68
C ALA A 402 -8.78 -13.82 1.59
N ASP A 403 -10.06 -13.80 1.99
CA ASP A 403 -11.18 -13.47 1.13
C ASP A 403 -11.25 -11.94 0.94
N GLY A 404 -11.44 -11.49 -0.31
CA GLY A 404 -11.63 -10.07 -0.61
C GLY A 404 -10.37 -9.24 -0.87
N ARG A 405 -9.17 -9.84 -0.87
CA ARG A 405 -7.92 -9.11 -1.24
C ARG A 405 -8.00 -8.57 -2.66
N LYS A 406 -7.82 -7.25 -2.81
CA LYS A 406 -7.74 -6.59 -4.12
C LYS A 406 -6.30 -6.35 -4.57
N SER A 407 -5.41 -5.94 -3.67
CA SER A 407 -4.02 -5.66 -4.04
C SER A 407 -3.21 -6.95 -4.18
N ILE A 408 -2.46 -7.06 -5.28
CA ILE A 408 -1.57 -8.20 -5.51
C ILE A 408 -0.23 -7.93 -4.82
N VAL A 409 0.28 -8.91 -4.07
CA VAL A 409 1.55 -8.76 -3.34
C VAL A 409 2.37 -10.05 -3.44
N ASN A 410 3.28 -10.12 -4.40
CA ASN A 410 4.35 -11.13 -4.39
C ASN A 410 5.31 -10.78 -3.24
N THR A 411 5.51 -11.69 -2.29
CA THR A 411 6.44 -11.49 -1.15
C THR A 411 7.81 -12.11 -1.38
N ASP A 412 7.99 -12.85 -2.48
CA ASP A 412 9.25 -13.50 -2.86
C ASP A 412 10.41 -12.49 -2.95
N TRP A 413 11.44 -12.75 -2.16
CA TRP A 413 12.70 -12.02 -2.22
C TRP A 413 13.66 -12.59 -3.28
N LEU A 414 13.65 -13.91 -3.44
CA LEU A 414 14.40 -14.66 -4.44
C LEU A 414 13.54 -14.77 -5.71
N ASN A 415 13.50 -13.68 -6.48
CA ASN A 415 12.63 -13.52 -7.63
C ASN A 415 13.40 -13.16 -8.92
N PRO A 416 12.80 -13.36 -10.11
CA PRO A 416 13.48 -13.17 -11.39
C PRO A 416 14.05 -11.76 -11.62
N MET A 417 13.32 -10.73 -11.22
CA MET A 417 13.76 -9.33 -11.36
C MET A 417 15.08 -9.10 -10.62
N VAL A 418 15.15 -9.49 -9.34
CA VAL A 418 16.33 -9.25 -8.51
C VAL A 418 17.52 -10.08 -9.01
N VAL A 419 17.28 -11.30 -9.49
CA VAL A 419 18.31 -12.16 -10.09
C VAL A 419 18.87 -11.56 -11.37
N LYS A 420 18.00 -11.02 -12.25
CA LYS A 420 18.45 -10.32 -13.46
C LYS A 420 19.32 -9.11 -13.14
N LEU A 421 18.94 -8.32 -12.13
CA LEU A 421 19.75 -7.19 -11.66
C LEU A 421 21.07 -7.64 -11.07
N ALA A 422 21.10 -8.71 -10.28
CA ALA A 422 22.33 -9.27 -9.71
C ALA A 422 23.31 -9.76 -10.79
N LEU A 423 22.81 -10.38 -11.87
CA LEU A 423 23.63 -10.77 -13.02
C LEU A 423 24.25 -9.54 -13.70
N ALA A 424 23.44 -8.53 -14.03
CA ALA A 424 23.92 -7.31 -14.65
C ALA A 424 24.92 -6.54 -13.76
N GLY A 425 24.66 -6.47 -12.45
CA GLY A 425 25.56 -5.87 -11.48
C GLY A 425 26.89 -6.61 -11.38
N LYS A 426 26.87 -7.95 -11.41
CA LYS A 426 28.07 -8.78 -11.43
C LYS A 426 28.93 -8.48 -12.67
N ASP A 427 28.33 -8.45 -13.86
CA ASP A 427 29.03 -8.18 -15.11
C ASP A 427 29.67 -6.79 -15.10
N LEU A 428 28.97 -5.79 -14.55
CA LEU A 428 29.49 -4.43 -14.43
C LEU A 428 30.66 -4.32 -13.45
N LEU A 429 30.60 -5.04 -12.32
CA LEU A 429 31.72 -5.12 -11.37
C LEU A 429 32.94 -5.80 -11.99
N GLU A 430 32.73 -6.89 -12.74
CA GLU A 430 33.80 -7.60 -13.45
C GLU A 430 34.48 -6.71 -14.49
N LYS A 431 33.68 -6.01 -15.30
CA LYS A 431 34.17 -5.04 -16.28
C LYS A 431 35.01 -3.95 -15.60
N GLY A 432 34.50 -3.34 -14.52
CA GLY A 432 35.23 -2.30 -13.79
C GLY A 432 36.54 -2.78 -13.16
N LEU A 433 36.59 -4.02 -12.67
CA LEU A 433 37.82 -4.64 -12.17
C LEU A 433 38.85 -4.85 -13.27
N ASN A 434 38.40 -5.26 -14.47
CA ASN A 434 39.26 -5.51 -15.63
C ASN A 434 39.80 -4.22 -16.25
N GLU A 435 38.98 -3.16 -16.30
CA GLU A 435 39.38 -1.84 -16.83
C GLU A 435 40.37 -1.11 -15.91
N HIS A 436 40.30 -1.37 -14.60
CA HIS A 436 41.17 -0.74 -13.61
C HIS A 436 41.95 -1.77 -12.78
N PRO A 437 42.83 -2.62 -13.38
CA PRO A 437 43.36 -3.83 -12.76
C PRO A 437 44.23 -3.60 -11.51
N SER A 438 44.81 -2.41 -11.35
CA SER A 438 45.71 -2.06 -10.23
C SER A 438 45.13 -1.02 -9.25
N ALA A 439 43.92 -0.51 -9.47
CA ALA A 439 43.33 0.49 -8.58
C ALA A 439 42.81 -0.14 -7.28
N ASP A 440 42.83 0.55 -6.14
CA ASP A 440 42.18 0.03 -4.93
C ASP A 440 40.66 0.26 -4.91
N THR A 441 40.20 1.18 -5.75
CA THR A 441 38.80 1.59 -5.90
C THR A 441 38.42 1.65 -7.37
N ILE A 442 37.13 1.51 -7.63
CA ILE A 442 36.51 1.64 -8.96
C ILE A 442 35.44 2.71 -8.82
N THR A 443 35.49 3.74 -9.65
CA THR A 443 34.46 4.78 -9.71
C THR A 443 33.60 4.53 -10.93
N PHE A 444 32.28 4.45 -10.72
CA PHE A 444 31.30 4.33 -11.79
C PHE A 444 30.60 5.69 -11.93
N ASP A 445 31.15 6.56 -12.78
CA ASP A 445 30.69 7.95 -12.92
C ASP A 445 29.22 8.03 -13.35
N ASP A 446 28.80 7.18 -14.29
CA ASP A 446 27.41 7.10 -14.78
C ASP A 446 26.40 6.71 -13.70
N PHE A 447 26.88 6.10 -12.61
CA PHE A 447 26.07 5.62 -11.49
C PHE A 447 26.29 6.47 -10.22
N HIS A 448 27.22 7.42 -10.26
CA HIS A 448 27.63 8.30 -9.16
C HIS A 448 28.01 7.55 -7.86
N ILE A 449 28.75 6.45 -8.01
CA ILE A 449 29.21 5.60 -6.90
C ILE A 449 30.69 5.23 -6.99
N THR A 450 31.27 4.93 -5.83
CA THR A 450 32.63 4.39 -5.70
C THR A 450 32.61 3.06 -4.95
N VAL A 451 33.37 2.08 -5.44
CA VAL A 451 33.42 0.71 -4.91
C VAL A 451 34.85 0.34 -4.59
N LYS A 452 35.11 -0.23 -3.40
CA LYS A 452 36.42 -0.84 -3.10
C LYS A 452 36.59 -2.13 -3.88
N ARG A 453 37.79 -2.38 -4.39
CA ARG A 453 38.15 -3.62 -5.12
C ARG A 453 37.74 -4.90 -4.39
N THR A 454 38.07 -4.97 -3.10
CA THR A 454 37.75 -6.13 -2.26
C THR A 454 36.24 -6.31 -2.07
N SER A 455 35.49 -5.21 -1.97
CA SER A 455 34.03 -5.23 -1.91
C SER A 455 33.41 -5.68 -3.24
N ALA A 456 33.93 -5.23 -4.38
CA ALA A 456 33.48 -5.67 -5.70
C ALA A 456 33.67 -7.19 -5.88
N GLN A 457 34.87 -7.70 -5.60
CA GLN A 457 35.18 -9.14 -5.70
C GLN A 457 34.31 -9.98 -4.77
N ARG A 458 34.06 -9.51 -3.54
CA ARG A 458 33.16 -10.19 -2.61
C ARG A 458 31.71 -10.14 -3.08
N GLY A 459 31.27 -9.00 -3.59
CA GLY A 459 29.91 -8.79 -4.10
C GLY A 459 29.59 -9.73 -5.27
N MET A 460 30.53 -9.90 -6.20
CA MET A 460 30.39 -10.85 -7.32
C MET A 460 30.14 -12.29 -6.84
N LYS A 461 30.88 -12.75 -5.83
CA LYS A 461 30.69 -14.10 -5.25
C LYS A 461 29.33 -14.25 -4.59
N LEU A 462 28.87 -13.22 -3.88
CA LEU A 462 27.54 -13.22 -3.26
C LEU A 462 26.42 -13.23 -4.32
N TYR A 463 26.58 -12.51 -5.42
CA TYR A 463 25.65 -12.58 -6.55
C TYR A 463 25.67 -13.96 -7.23
N GLU A 464 26.83 -14.60 -7.38
CA GLU A 464 26.91 -15.98 -7.86
C GLU A 464 26.15 -16.96 -6.96
N ASP A 465 26.36 -16.89 -5.64
CA ASP A 465 25.65 -17.73 -4.68
C ASP A 465 24.13 -17.47 -4.74
N PHE A 466 23.70 -16.21 -4.85
CA PHE A 466 22.30 -15.83 -5.00
C PHE A 466 21.65 -16.41 -6.26
N VAL A 467 22.34 -16.34 -7.41
CA VAL A 467 21.86 -16.92 -8.67
C VAL A 467 21.75 -18.44 -8.56
N MET A 468 22.75 -19.10 -7.97
CA MET A 468 22.74 -20.56 -7.79
C MET A 468 21.61 -21.02 -6.87
N MET A 469 21.32 -20.27 -5.80
CA MET A 469 20.16 -20.52 -4.93
C MET A 469 18.85 -20.41 -5.72
N PHE A 470 18.69 -19.37 -6.54
CA PHE A 470 17.49 -19.19 -7.37
C PHE A 470 17.29 -20.36 -8.33
N LEU A 471 18.36 -20.80 -9.01
CA LEU A 471 18.30 -21.93 -9.95
C LEU A 471 17.93 -23.24 -9.24
N ALA A 472 18.55 -23.53 -8.09
CA ALA A 472 18.26 -24.75 -7.36
C ALA A 472 16.81 -24.82 -6.82
N GLU A 473 16.21 -23.68 -6.47
CA GLU A 473 14.81 -23.62 -6.01
C GLU A 473 13.79 -23.75 -7.15
N ASN A 474 14.14 -23.29 -8.37
CA ASN A 474 13.14 -23.08 -9.44
C ASN A 474 13.33 -23.97 -10.67
N LEU A 475 14.35 -24.83 -10.71
CA LEU A 475 14.51 -25.85 -11.75
C LEU A 475 13.85 -27.17 -11.33
N ASP A 476 12.80 -27.57 -12.04
CA ASP A 476 12.13 -28.86 -11.85
C ASP A 476 12.98 -30.03 -12.41
N ASP A 477 12.79 -31.25 -11.87
CA ASP A 477 13.43 -32.48 -12.38
C ASP A 477 12.87 -32.96 -13.72
N VAL A 478 11.74 -32.40 -14.16
CA VAL A 478 11.05 -32.74 -15.40
C VAL A 478 11.15 -31.55 -16.33
N SER A 479 11.56 -31.80 -17.58
CA SER A 479 11.69 -30.80 -18.64
C SER A 479 10.49 -29.87 -18.69
N VAL A 480 10.74 -28.58 -18.85
CA VAL A 480 9.74 -27.55 -19.11
C VAL A 480 8.79 -28.04 -20.22
N PRO A 481 7.47 -27.85 -20.11
CA PRO A 481 6.55 -28.22 -21.19
C PRO A 481 7.01 -27.63 -22.52
N GLU A 482 6.98 -28.40 -23.60
CA GLU A 482 7.25 -28.01 -25.00
C GLU A 482 6.23 -26.97 -25.53
N ASP A 483 5.55 -26.22 -24.67
CA ASP A 483 4.58 -25.24 -25.10
C ASP A 483 5.32 -24.01 -25.67
N GLU A 484 5.57 -24.07 -26.97
CA GLU A 484 6.15 -23.01 -27.80
C GLU A 484 5.37 -21.67 -27.70
N SER A 485 4.19 -21.64 -27.08
CA SER A 485 3.36 -20.44 -26.95
C SER A 485 3.93 -19.39 -26.00
N VAL A 486 4.95 -19.70 -25.19
CA VAL A 486 5.67 -18.71 -24.39
C VAL A 486 7.10 -18.58 -24.89
N ILE A 487 7.26 -17.70 -25.89
CA ILE A 487 8.58 -17.23 -26.33
C ILE A 487 9.18 -16.38 -25.20
N PHE A 488 9.94 -17.00 -24.30
CA PHE A 488 10.72 -16.26 -23.32
C PHE A 488 11.96 -15.69 -24.02
N TYR A 489 11.96 -14.38 -24.25
CA TYR A 489 13.12 -13.73 -24.86
C TYR A 489 14.29 -13.70 -23.86
N PRO A 490 15.51 -14.07 -24.27
CA PRO A 490 16.71 -14.05 -23.42
C PRO A 490 17.00 -12.69 -22.74
N GLU A 491 16.47 -11.61 -23.32
CA GLU A 491 16.61 -10.23 -22.87
C GLU A 491 15.44 -9.73 -22.01
N CYS A 492 14.54 -10.62 -21.58
CA CYS A 492 13.34 -10.25 -20.86
C CYS A 492 13.65 -9.43 -19.59
N SER A 493 13.35 -8.14 -19.66
CA SER A 493 13.37 -7.24 -18.51
C SER A 493 12.16 -7.51 -17.63
N TRP A 494 12.25 -7.16 -16.35
CA TRP A 494 11.20 -7.40 -15.37
C TRP A 494 10.70 -6.09 -14.77
N ALA A 495 9.42 -6.10 -14.43
CA ALA A 495 8.72 -5.02 -13.76
C ALA A 495 8.29 -5.45 -12.35
N ASP A 496 8.36 -4.51 -11.40
CA ASP A 496 7.60 -4.58 -10.14
C ASP A 496 6.51 -3.51 -10.23
N MET A 497 5.27 -3.95 -10.44
CA MET A 497 4.09 -3.09 -10.46
C MET A 497 3.51 -3.00 -9.05
N GLY A 498 4.23 -2.33 -8.15
CA GLY A 498 3.79 -2.07 -6.79
C GLY A 498 3.47 -3.34 -5.98
N GLY A 499 4.17 -4.46 -6.21
CA GLY A 499 3.88 -5.73 -5.57
C GLY A 499 3.73 -6.89 -6.56
N LEU A 500 3.35 -6.61 -7.81
CA LEU A 500 3.17 -7.61 -8.87
C LEU A 500 4.45 -7.70 -9.72
N ILE A 501 5.15 -8.83 -9.63
CA ILE A 501 6.38 -9.08 -10.38
C ILE A 501 6.05 -9.81 -11.67
N ILE A 502 6.32 -9.18 -12.80
CA ILE A 502 6.00 -9.73 -14.13
C ILE A 502 7.06 -9.35 -15.18
N PRO A 503 7.13 -10.09 -16.29
CA PRO A 503 7.88 -9.66 -17.47
C PRO A 503 7.44 -8.27 -17.94
N LEU A 504 8.40 -7.41 -18.31
CA LEU A 504 8.11 -6.02 -18.72
C LEU A 504 7.23 -5.96 -19.97
N TYR A 505 7.37 -6.91 -20.90
CA TYR A 505 6.57 -6.95 -22.12
C TYR A 505 5.07 -7.17 -21.83
N GLU A 506 4.71 -7.83 -20.72
CA GLU A 506 3.30 -8.00 -20.31
C GLU A 506 2.68 -6.67 -19.87
N VAL A 507 3.50 -5.76 -19.31
CA VAL A 507 3.07 -4.39 -19.01
C VAL A 507 2.78 -3.63 -20.30
N SER A 508 3.69 -3.72 -21.29
CA SER A 508 3.50 -3.10 -22.59
C SER A 508 2.28 -3.66 -23.33
N ASP A 509 2.05 -4.97 -23.27
CA ASP A 509 0.85 -5.61 -23.82
C ASP A 509 -0.43 -5.10 -23.14
N LEU A 510 -0.44 -4.99 -21.80
CA LEU A 510 -1.56 -4.40 -21.07
C LEU A 510 -1.86 -2.97 -21.53
N CYS A 511 -0.85 -2.09 -21.62
CA CYS A 511 -1.01 -0.73 -22.12
C CYS A 511 -1.56 -0.71 -23.55
N ASN A 512 -1.02 -1.54 -24.45
CA ASN A 512 -1.49 -1.65 -25.84
C ASN A 512 -2.94 -2.13 -25.96
N ASN A 513 -3.35 -3.08 -25.11
CA ASN A 513 -4.72 -3.58 -25.08
C ASN A 513 -5.71 -2.54 -24.53
N ILE A 514 -5.27 -1.67 -23.61
CA ILE A 514 -6.05 -0.51 -23.16
C ILE A 514 -6.17 0.53 -24.29
N LEU A 515 -5.05 0.93 -24.91
CA LEU A 515 -5.03 1.91 -25.98
C LEU A 515 -5.86 1.49 -27.22
N SER A 516 -5.84 0.21 -27.55
CA SER A 516 -6.63 -0.34 -28.67
C SER A 516 -8.11 -0.54 -28.33
N GLY A 517 -8.52 -0.31 -27.08
CA GLY A 517 -9.89 -0.47 -26.61
C GLY A 517 -10.31 -1.93 -26.41
N ARG A 518 -9.38 -2.89 -26.49
CA ARG A 518 -9.64 -4.31 -26.17
C ARG A 518 -9.93 -4.50 -24.68
N ILE A 519 -9.24 -3.74 -23.82
CA ILE A 519 -9.56 -3.59 -22.40
C ILE A 519 -10.11 -2.18 -22.21
N ASN A 520 -11.38 -2.06 -21.84
CA ASN A 520 -12.07 -0.76 -21.75
C ASN A 520 -12.92 -0.61 -20.46
N THR A 521 -12.71 -1.48 -19.49
CA THR A 521 -13.34 -1.45 -18.17
C THR A 521 -12.28 -1.59 -17.08
N LEU A 522 -12.57 -1.03 -15.89
CA LEU A 522 -11.73 -1.20 -14.71
C LEU A 522 -11.56 -2.69 -14.37
N GLU A 523 -12.67 -3.43 -14.35
CA GLU A 523 -12.65 -4.85 -14.04
C GLU A 523 -11.85 -5.68 -15.06
N GLY A 524 -11.85 -5.30 -16.34
CA GLY A 524 -10.99 -5.94 -17.34
C GLY A 524 -9.50 -5.74 -17.08
N MET A 525 -9.09 -4.56 -16.59
CA MET A 525 -7.70 -4.30 -16.16
C MET A 525 -7.34 -5.14 -14.93
N GLU A 526 -8.22 -5.17 -13.92
CA GLU A 526 -8.03 -5.98 -12.71
C GLU A 526 -7.91 -7.48 -13.02
N GLN A 527 -8.80 -8.01 -13.87
CA GLN A 527 -8.77 -9.41 -14.30
C GLN A 527 -7.48 -9.76 -15.06
N ARG A 528 -6.99 -8.88 -15.94
CA ARG A 528 -5.72 -9.10 -16.65
C ARG A 528 -4.54 -9.16 -15.68
N MET A 529 -4.49 -8.28 -14.68
CA MET A 529 -3.44 -8.31 -13.65
C MET A 529 -3.53 -9.57 -12.78
N ALA A 530 -4.73 -10.01 -12.41
CA ALA A 530 -4.93 -11.25 -11.66
C ALA A 530 -4.48 -12.49 -12.45
N GLN A 531 -4.78 -12.53 -13.76
CA GLN A 531 -4.28 -13.58 -14.65
C GLN A 531 -2.74 -13.59 -14.69
N LEU A 532 -2.11 -12.44 -14.89
CA LEU A 532 -0.65 -12.32 -14.88
C LEU A 532 -0.03 -12.80 -13.56
N HIS A 533 -0.66 -12.48 -12.43
CA HIS A 533 -0.24 -12.97 -11.11
C HIS A 533 -0.33 -14.50 -11.00
N SER A 534 -1.42 -15.11 -11.49
CA SER A 534 -1.57 -16.58 -11.48
C SER A 534 -0.48 -17.30 -12.29
N ASN A 535 0.05 -16.64 -13.32
CA ASN A 535 1.14 -17.16 -14.16
C ASN A 535 2.55 -16.91 -13.57
N TYR A 536 2.68 -16.19 -12.46
CA TYR A 536 3.98 -15.82 -11.88
C TYR A 536 4.91 -17.02 -11.65
N SER A 537 4.39 -18.14 -11.13
CA SER A 537 5.17 -19.37 -10.90
C SER A 537 5.76 -19.91 -12.21
N PHE A 538 4.97 -19.91 -13.27
CA PHE A 538 5.42 -20.32 -14.60
C PHE A 538 6.52 -19.39 -15.13
N TYR A 539 6.31 -18.06 -15.08
CA TYR A 539 7.34 -17.10 -15.52
C TYR A 539 8.64 -17.24 -14.72
N LYS A 540 8.56 -17.48 -13.41
CA LYS A 540 9.71 -17.69 -12.52
C LYS A 540 10.53 -18.91 -12.93
N LYS A 541 9.87 -20.04 -13.20
CA LYS A 541 10.51 -21.29 -13.64
C LYS A 541 11.08 -21.19 -15.06
N ALA A 542 10.36 -20.58 -15.99
CA ALA A 542 10.83 -20.35 -17.36
C ALA A 542 12.11 -19.50 -17.36
N PHE A 543 12.16 -18.45 -16.55
CA PHE A 543 13.37 -17.64 -16.39
C PHE A 543 14.54 -18.43 -15.77
N ALA A 544 14.30 -19.25 -14.75
CA ALA A 544 15.34 -20.10 -14.17
C ALA A 544 15.91 -21.07 -15.21
N HIS A 545 15.05 -21.71 -16.01
CA HIS A 545 15.48 -22.58 -17.10
C HIS A 545 16.34 -21.84 -18.12
N HIS A 546 15.91 -20.64 -18.54
CA HIS A 546 16.65 -19.80 -19.47
C HIS A 546 18.06 -19.44 -18.95
N ILE A 547 18.17 -18.98 -17.69
CA ILE A 547 19.47 -18.67 -17.09
C ILE A 547 20.37 -19.92 -17.02
N ALA A 548 19.81 -21.09 -16.74
CA ALA A 548 20.57 -22.34 -16.74
C ALA A 548 21.12 -22.69 -18.13
N LEU A 549 20.33 -22.51 -19.20
CA LEU A 549 20.80 -22.68 -20.58
C LEU A 549 21.96 -21.72 -20.91
N CYS A 550 21.85 -20.45 -20.52
CA CYS A 550 22.94 -19.48 -20.71
C CYS A 550 24.22 -19.84 -19.95
N ILE A 551 24.13 -20.42 -18.75
CA ILE A 551 25.30 -20.83 -17.96
C ILE A 551 26.07 -21.95 -18.65
N PHE A 552 25.38 -22.88 -19.31
CA PHE A 552 26.00 -24.00 -19.99
C PHE A 552 26.28 -23.76 -21.47
N ASP A 553 25.75 -22.68 -22.05
CA ASP A 553 25.78 -22.40 -23.49
C ASP A 553 25.20 -23.57 -24.30
N THR A 554 23.99 -24.01 -23.92
CA THR A 554 23.26 -25.13 -24.56
C THR A 554 21.81 -24.79 -24.83
N ASP A 555 21.18 -25.51 -25.77
CA ASP A 555 19.74 -25.36 -26.10
C ASP A 555 18.83 -26.21 -25.18
N TYR A 556 19.40 -27.23 -24.54
CA TYR A 556 18.70 -28.10 -23.60
C TYR A 556 19.57 -28.43 -22.39
N LEU A 557 18.93 -28.73 -21.25
CA LEU A 557 19.61 -29.15 -20.03
C LEU A 557 19.61 -30.68 -19.90
N THR A 558 20.77 -31.26 -19.61
CA THR A 558 20.89 -32.67 -19.25
C THR A 558 20.57 -32.88 -17.76
N ALA A 559 20.21 -34.12 -17.39
CA ALA A 559 20.00 -34.49 -15.99
C ALA A 559 21.24 -34.21 -15.12
N ASP A 560 22.45 -34.42 -15.67
CA ASP A 560 23.72 -34.17 -14.97
C ASP A 560 23.97 -32.66 -14.76
N GLN A 561 23.64 -31.82 -15.76
CA GLN A 561 23.71 -30.37 -15.65
C GLN A 561 22.73 -29.85 -14.59
N LEU A 562 21.50 -30.37 -14.58
CA LEU A 562 20.50 -30.04 -13.58
C LEU A 562 20.95 -30.45 -12.17
N ALA A 563 21.44 -31.68 -12.00
CA ALA A 563 21.98 -32.17 -10.74
C ALA A 563 23.15 -31.30 -10.25
N THR A 564 24.02 -30.86 -11.18
CA THR A 564 25.13 -29.95 -10.90
C THR A 564 24.64 -28.60 -10.37
N LEU A 565 23.65 -27.98 -11.02
CA LEU A 565 23.08 -26.70 -10.56
C LEU A 565 22.41 -26.83 -9.19
N LYS A 566 21.66 -27.92 -8.96
CA LYS A 566 21.03 -28.21 -7.67
C LYS A 566 22.07 -28.39 -6.56
N ALA A 567 23.15 -29.12 -6.81
CA ALA A 567 24.25 -29.29 -5.86
C ALA A 567 24.92 -27.94 -5.55
N LYS A 568 25.27 -27.15 -6.57
CA LYS A 568 25.86 -25.82 -6.39
C LYS A 568 24.96 -24.86 -5.61
N GLY A 569 23.66 -24.86 -5.88
CA GLY A 569 22.71 -24.02 -5.17
C GLY A 569 22.49 -24.45 -3.72
N LYS A 570 22.57 -25.75 -3.43
CA LYS A 570 22.57 -26.25 -2.05
C LYS A 570 23.81 -25.75 -1.29
N ASP A 571 25.00 -25.89 -1.88
CA ASP A 571 26.25 -25.39 -1.27
C ASP A 571 26.21 -23.86 -1.07
N ALA A 572 25.63 -23.13 -2.02
CA ALA A 572 25.44 -21.68 -1.92
C ALA A 572 24.49 -21.31 -0.77
N LYS A 573 23.38 -22.04 -0.61
CA LYS A 573 22.43 -21.86 0.50
C LYS A 573 23.11 -22.12 1.85
N GLU A 574 23.90 -23.17 1.98
CA GLU A 574 24.65 -23.48 3.19
C GLU A 574 25.65 -22.35 3.54
N ARG A 575 26.42 -21.87 2.54
CA ARG A 575 27.32 -20.71 2.73
C ARG A 575 26.57 -19.45 3.15
N TRP A 576 25.42 -19.18 2.54
CA TRP A 576 24.59 -18.01 2.86
C TRP A 576 24.06 -18.06 4.30
N LEU A 577 23.54 -19.21 4.74
CA LEU A 577 23.05 -19.39 6.11
C LEU A 577 24.18 -19.24 7.14
N GLU A 578 25.37 -19.80 6.87
CA GLU A 578 26.53 -19.64 7.75
C GLU A 578 27.00 -18.18 7.82
N ALA A 579 26.96 -17.45 6.71
CA ALA A 579 27.28 -16.02 6.68
C ALA A 579 26.31 -15.19 7.54
N ILE A 580 25.01 -15.49 7.47
CA ILE A 580 23.99 -14.85 8.32
C ILE A 580 24.21 -15.17 9.79
N LYS A 581 24.55 -16.43 10.12
CA LYS A 581 24.87 -16.84 11.48
C LYS A 581 26.07 -16.07 12.04
N CYS A 582 27.13 -15.93 11.24
CA CYS A 582 28.30 -15.14 11.60
C CYS A 582 27.98 -13.65 11.80
N ASP A 583 27.09 -13.08 10.97
CA ASP A 583 26.61 -11.70 11.12
C ASP A 583 25.84 -11.52 12.44
N ALA A 584 24.90 -12.42 12.75
CA ALA A 584 24.15 -12.41 14.00
C ALA A 584 25.04 -12.58 15.25
N GLU A 585 26.09 -13.41 15.16
CA GLU A 585 27.05 -13.60 16.25
C GLU A 585 27.89 -12.34 16.52
N LYS A 586 28.18 -11.54 15.49
CA LYS A 586 28.86 -10.24 15.67
C LYS A 586 27.96 -9.26 16.40
N GLU A 587 26.69 -9.18 16.01
CA GLU A 587 25.69 -8.34 16.69
C GLU A 587 25.50 -8.75 18.15
N SER A 588 25.43 -10.06 18.45
CA SER A 588 25.29 -10.54 19.83
C SER A 588 26.51 -10.23 20.71
N LYS A 589 27.69 -10.03 20.13
CA LYS A 589 28.91 -9.62 20.84
C LYS A 589 28.99 -8.10 21.05
N PHE A 590 28.31 -7.32 20.20
CA PHE A 590 28.39 -5.85 20.21
C PHE A 590 27.46 -5.23 21.27
N CYS A 591 26.31 -5.86 21.52
CA CYS A 591 25.34 -5.44 22.52
C CYS A 591 25.18 -6.52 23.60
N TYR A 592 24.69 -6.17 24.79
CA TYR A 592 24.24 -7.11 25.82
C TYR A 592 22.96 -7.87 25.38
N VAL A 593 23.01 -8.51 24.21
CA VAL A 593 21.93 -9.35 23.69
C VAL A 593 21.88 -10.60 24.56
N PRO A 594 20.74 -10.93 25.20
CA PRO A 594 20.62 -12.18 25.95
C PRO A 594 20.96 -13.37 25.04
N GLU A 595 21.79 -14.29 25.53
CA GLU A 595 22.25 -15.47 24.77
C GLU A 595 21.08 -16.26 24.17
N GLU A 596 19.95 -16.33 24.89
CA GLU A 596 18.71 -16.95 24.42
C GLU A 596 18.18 -16.32 23.11
N THR A 597 18.32 -15.01 22.92
CA THR A 597 17.86 -14.31 21.71
C THR A 597 18.66 -14.77 20.48
N TYR A 598 19.99 -14.88 20.63
CA TYR A 598 20.86 -15.41 19.58
C TYR A 598 20.55 -16.89 19.31
N CYS A 599 20.46 -17.72 20.35
CA CYS A 599 20.15 -19.14 20.21
C CYS A 599 18.80 -19.38 19.52
N ASN A 600 17.78 -18.58 19.84
CA ASN A 600 16.48 -18.67 19.17
C ASN A 600 16.56 -18.24 17.71
N PHE A 601 17.36 -17.22 17.38
CA PHE A 601 17.59 -16.83 15.99
C PHE A 601 18.29 -17.94 15.19
N VAL A 602 19.35 -18.55 15.73
CA VAL A 602 20.08 -19.63 15.06
C VAL A 602 19.17 -20.83 14.78
N LYS A 603 18.32 -21.22 15.74
CA LYS A 603 17.34 -22.30 15.52
C LYS A 603 16.38 -22.04 14.35
N LEU A 604 16.10 -20.77 14.03
CA LEU A 604 15.26 -20.43 12.88
C LEU A 604 15.98 -20.57 11.54
N LEU A 605 17.32 -20.60 11.53
CA LEU A 605 18.13 -20.82 10.32
C LEU A 605 18.28 -22.31 9.99
N ASP A 606 18.13 -23.17 10.99
CA ASP A 606 18.27 -24.63 10.86
C ASP A 606 16.97 -25.34 10.38
N ILE A 607 15.89 -24.57 10.16
CA ILE A 607 14.58 -25.01 9.62
C ILE A 607 14.48 -24.57 8.16
#